data_AF-A0A951CUA2-F1
#
_entry.id   AF-A0A951CUA2-F1
#
_cell.length_a   1.000
_cell.length_b   1.000
_cell.length_c   1.000
_cell.angle_alpha   90.00
_cell.angle_beta   90.00
_cell.angle_gamma   90.00
#
_symmetry.space_group_name_H-M   'P 1'
#
loop_
_entity.id
_entity.type
_entity.pdbx_description
1 polymer ?
#
loop_
_entity_poly.entity_id
_entity_poly.type
_entity_poly.pdbx_seq_one_letter_code
_entity_poly.pdbx_strand_id
1 'polypeptide(L)'
;MARQALARDPLSNFLREELDEPDLAHLGADPNRVLCIAAQYMRLGMYSAASGVLSRAYPPSPPQESEPGSVLPQQHVLVAYFNAYCRERLGKPAAQDYAKASELSTLYAFPAGAEALEVLKVAVQNNDSDATAHYLLGTLLFSQGEVDEALVEWQSANKLAPSLPVLDANIGRALLHVKNDPLGALGAFRRGISADSKNPALYTGIDQALSILKHPPHERAQELSRHPDLAHMPSDLLYELILNRAEAGDFDGAIDLFRNRFFPRQEGGTNVRQVWLEVQLQEALSLAKLDHCDEAVRVADQAGDPVASFAFTKEGLQPLLHAARSQYILGLITERCGRQREARQHFENAMQQTDAGQIFWAYAAARKLDENAAAQWRPKLERALEEARANSETSSYTSLWVYDEALLESALDQPEADASFVRALLLPDRMLAHHLSRLARAQLIPE
;
A
#
# COMPACT_ATOMS: atom_id res chain seq x y z
N MET A 1 -11.34 -20.04 42.81
CA MET A 1 -11.51 -20.31 41.38
C MET A 1 -10.57 -19.45 40.53
N ALA A 2 -10.55 -18.11 40.68
CA ALA A 2 -9.67 -17.21 39.93
C ALA A 2 -8.16 -17.57 39.99
N ARG A 3 -7.59 -17.86 41.18
CA ARG A 3 -6.18 -18.31 41.29
C ARG A 3 -5.87 -19.60 40.51
N GLN A 4 -6.81 -20.54 40.44
CA GLN A 4 -6.64 -21.77 39.67
C GLN A 4 -6.73 -21.50 38.16
N ALA A 5 -7.58 -20.55 37.75
CA ALA A 5 -7.66 -20.12 36.36
C ALA A 5 -6.40 -19.36 35.95
N LEU A 6 -5.87 -18.46 36.79
CA LEU A 6 -4.62 -17.75 36.54
C LEU A 6 -3.43 -18.70 36.46
N ALA A 7 -3.42 -19.79 37.24
CA ALA A 7 -2.39 -20.82 37.11
C ALA A 7 -2.42 -21.55 35.75
N ARG A 8 -3.57 -21.55 35.04
CA ARG A 8 -3.71 -22.12 33.69
C ARG A 8 -3.48 -21.08 32.59
N ASP A 9 -3.83 -19.83 32.85
CA ASP A 9 -3.64 -18.69 31.97
C ASP A 9 -2.91 -17.54 32.71
N PRO A 10 -1.58 -17.65 32.89
CA PRO A 10 -0.80 -16.71 33.71
C PRO A 10 -0.66 -15.31 33.08
N LEU A 11 -1.05 -15.17 31.81
CA LEU A 11 -1.01 -13.92 31.05
C LEU A 11 -2.35 -13.17 31.11
N SER A 12 -3.36 -13.72 31.80
CA SER A 12 -4.66 -13.07 31.91
C SER A 12 -4.60 -11.81 32.77
N ASN A 13 -4.62 -10.65 32.10
CA ASN A 13 -4.71 -9.34 32.76
C ASN A 13 -6.02 -9.19 33.56
N PHE A 14 -7.12 -9.77 33.07
CA PHE A 14 -8.41 -9.74 33.77
C PHE A 14 -8.39 -10.54 35.08
N LEU A 15 -7.82 -11.75 35.08
CA LEU A 15 -7.74 -12.56 36.30
C LEU A 15 -6.79 -11.94 37.35
N ARG A 16 -5.74 -11.24 36.91
CA ARG A 16 -4.85 -10.48 37.81
C ARG A 16 -5.57 -9.30 38.44
N GLU A 17 -6.38 -8.59 37.66
CA GLU A 17 -7.24 -7.51 38.15
C GLU A 17 -8.26 -8.03 39.18
N GLU A 18 -8.96 -9.14 38.89
CA GLU A 18 -9.90 -9.79 39.81
C GLU A 18 -9.27 -10.34 41.11
N LEU A 19 -7.95 -10.52 41.12
CA LEU A 19 -7.20 -10.98 42.28
C LEU A 19 -6.55 -9.83 43.06
N ASP A 20 -6.83 -8.57 42.70
CA ASP A 20 -6.21 -7.36 43.26
C ASP A 20 -4.67 -7.33 43.10
N GLU A 21 -4.15 -8.01 42.07
CA GLU A 21 -2.72 -8.10 41.74
C GLU A 21 -2.41 -7.60 40.30
N PRO A 22 -2.96 -6.44 39.84
CA PRO A 22 -2.69 -5.97 38.48
C PRO A 22 -1.27 -5.44 38.31
N ASP A 23 -0.67 -5.71 37.15
CA ASP A 23 0.58 -5.08 36.74
C ASP A 23 0.28 -3.75 36.05
N LEU A 24 0.30 -2.66 36.83
CA LEU A 24 -0.08 -1.33 36.32
C LEU A 24 0.87 -0.77 35.27
N ALA A 25 2.16 -1.11 35.31
CA ALA A 25 3.10 -0.70 34.27
C ALA A 25 2.81 -1.45 32.96
N HIS A 26 2.56 -2.76 33.04
CA HIS A 26 2.14 -3.53 31.88
C HIS A 26 0.83 -3.01 31.28
N LEU A 27 -0.17 -2.69 32.10
CA LEU A 27 -1.44 -2.11 31.61
C LEU A 27 -1.27 -0.69 31.07
N GLY A 28 -0.39 0.12 31.67
CA GLY A 28 -0.09 1.48 31.22
C GLY A 28 0.64 1.56 29.88
N ALA A 29 1.32 0.49 29.48
CA ALA A 29 2.09 0.43 28.24
C ALA A 29 1.22 0.31 26.97
N ASP A 30 -0.05 -0.13 27.10
CA ASP A 30 -0.96 -0.33 25.98
C ASP A 30 -2.42 -0.15 26.44
N PRO A 31 -3.10 0.94 26.01
CA PRO A 31 -4.52 1.19 26.31
C PRO A 31 -5.46 0.03 25.94
N ASN A 32 -5.09 -0.80 24.96
CA ASN A 32 -5.93 -1.90 24.52
C ASN A 32 -6.03 -3.00 25.59
N ARG A 33 -5.00 -3.17 26.43
CA ARG A 33 -5.04 -4.08 27.59
C ARG A 33 -6.10 -3.65 28.60
N VAL A 34 -6.20 -2.34 28.84
CA VAL A 34 -7.22 -1.73 29.71
C VAL A 34 -8.62 -1.89 29.13
N LEU A 35 -8.79 -1.64 27.83
CA LEU A 35 -10.06 -1.85 27.12
C LEU A 35 -10.52 -3.31 27.18
N CYS A 36 -9.60 -4.28 27.03
CA CYS A 36 -9.91 -5.71 27.12
C CYS A 36 -10.42 -6.14 28.51
N ILE A 37 -9.86 -5.59 29.60
CA ILE A 37 -10.37 -5.85 30.96
C ILE A 37 -11.75 -5.22 31.11
N ALA A 38 -11.90 -3.95 30.72
CA ALA A 38 -13.17 -3.24 30.84
C ALA A 38 -14.30 -3.92 30.04
N ALA A 39 -14.01 -4.38 28.82
CA ALA A 39 -14.95 -5.11 27.99
C ALA A 39 -15.44 -6.40 28.66
N GLN A 40 -14.56 -7.15 29.34
CA GLN A 40 -14.97 -8.34 30.10
C GLN A 40 -15.92 -8.00 31.25
N TYR A 41 -15.63 -6.93 32.01
CA TYR A 41 -16.56 -6.45 33.03
C TYR A 41 -17.90 -5.99 32.44
N MET A 42 -17.88 -5.28 31.30
CA MET A 42 -19.10 -4.84 30.62
C MET A 42 -19.96 -6.01 30.18
N ARG A 43 -19.37 -7.09 29.65
CA ARG A 43 -20.08 -8.35 29.30
C ARG A 43 -20.77 -8.99 30.50
N LEU A 44 -20.19 -8.85 31.69
CA LEU A 44 -20.78 -9.32 32.95
C LEU A 44 -21.77 -8.32 33.57
N GLY A 45 -22.01 -7.17 32.94
CA GLY A 45 -22.85 -6.09 33.48
C GLY A 45 -22.21 -5.33 34.64
N MET A 46 -20.92 -5.54 34.92
CA MET A 46 -20.17 -4.95 36.03
C MET A 46 -19.60 -3.58 35.67
N TYR A 47 -20.47 -2.64 35.27
CA TYR A 47 -20.05 -1.30 34.79
C TYR A 47 -19.27 -0.49 35.83
N SER A 48 -19.51 -0.71 37.14
CA SER A 48 -18.73 -0.06 38.20
C SER A 48 -17.28 -0.54 38.22
N ALA A 49 -17.04 -1.83 38.01
CA ALA A 49 -15.68 -2.38 37.94
C ALA A 49 -15.00 -1.92 36.64
N ALA A 50 -15.69 -1.99 35.51
CA ALA A 50 -15.20 -1.46 34.23
C ALA A 50 -14.76 0.01 34.34
N SER A 51 -15.61 0.88 34.89
CA SER A 51 -15.28 2.29 35.11
C SER A 51 -14.11 2.48 36.07
N GLY A 52 -13.97 1.62 37.08
CA GLY A 52 -12.82 1.65 38.00
C GLY A 52 -11.48 1.39 37.32
N VAL A 53 -11.44 0.45 36.37
CA VAL A 53 -10.26 0.19 35.54
C VAL A 53 -10.03 1.34 34.56
N LEU A 54 -11.06 1.77 33.82
CA LEU A 54 -10.96 2.80 32.78
C LEU A 54 -10.57 4.20 33.31
N SER A 55 -10.94 4.53 34.55
CA SER A 55 -10.64 5.83 35.17
C SER A 55 -9.34 5.86 35.99
N ARG A 56 -8.64 4.72 36.08
CA ARG A 56 -7.39 4.61 36.83
C ARG A 56 -6.27 5.42 36.18
N ALA A 57 -5.44 6.06 37.01
CA ALA A 57 -4.18 6.64 36.55
C ALA A 57 -3.11 5.54 36.40
N TYR A 58 -2.66 5.30 35.18
CA TYR A 58 -1.59 4.34 34.90
C TYR A 58 -0.22 5.03 34.84
N PRO A 59 0.83 4.40 35.40
CA PRO A 59 2.18 4.91 35.28
C PRO A 59 2.72 4.72 33.85
N PRO A 60 3.66 5.56 33.40
CA PRO A 60 4.36 5.33 32.13
C PRO A 60 5.30 4.14 32.22
N SER A 61 5.52 3.52 31.06
CA SER A 61 6.46 2.41 30.88
C SER A 61 7.66 2.84 30.02
N PRO A 62 8.80 2.15 30.11
CA PRO A 62 9.93 2.40 29.23
C PRO A 62 9.52 2.30 27.75
N PRO A 63 10.13 3.09 26.83
CA PRO A 63 9.78 3.07 25.41
C PRO A 63 9.89 1.69 24.74
N GLN A 64 10.72 0.79 25.29
CA GLN A 64 10.88 -0.58 24.80
C GLN A 64 9.70 -1.50 25.15
N GLU A 65 8.85 -1.09 26.09
CA GLU A 65 7.71 -1.86 26.61
C GLU A 65 6.36 -1.25 26.18
N SER A 66 6.38 -0.08 25.56
CA SER A 66 5.21 0.63 25.03
C SER A 66 5.23 0.66 23.50
N GLU A 67 4.05 0.57 22.89
CA GLU A 67 3.93 0.74 21.44
C GLU A 67 4.33 2.18 21.02
N PRO A 68 5.23 2.35 20.03
CA PRO A 68 5.62 3.68 19.57
C PRO A 68 4.42 4.52 19.14
N GLY A 69 4.27 5.70 19.73
CA GLY A 69 3.18 6.64 19.42
C GLY A 69 1.89 6.40 20.21
N SER A 70 1.80 5.33 21.00
CA SER A 70 0.70 5.11 21.93
C SER A 70 0.75 6.13 23.09
N VAL A 71 -0.43 6.46 23.61
CA VAL A 71 -0.59 7.34 24.78
C VAL A 71 -0.96 6.52 26.02
N LEU A 72 -0.84 7.11 27.20
CA LEU A 72 -1.31 6.45 28.42
C LEU A 72 -2.83 6.18 28.35
N PRO A 73 -3.34 5.11 28.98
CA PRO A 73 -4.76 4.78 28.95
C PRO A 73 -5.67 5.96 29.33
N GLN A 74 -5.32 6.75 30.35
CA GLN A 74 -6.07 7.93 30.77
C GLN A 74 -6.09 9.10 29.75
N GLN A 75 -5.32 9.01 28.67
CA GLN A 75 -5.28 9.97 27.56
C GLN A 75 -5.81 9.37 26.25
N HIS A 76 -6.21 8.10 26.26
CA HIS A 76 -6.63 7.38 25.07
C HIS A 76 -8.11 7.59 24.77
N VAL A 77 -8.43 7.96 23.53
CA VAL A 77 -9.78 8.34 23.10
C VAL A 77 -10.82 7.25 23.35
N LEU A 78 -10.53 5.98 23.01
CA LEU A 78 -11.46 4.88 23.25
C LEU A 78 -11.64 4.57 24.74
N VAL A 79 -10.61 4.76 25.57
CA VAL A 79 -10.73 4.55 27.03
C VAL A 79 -11.68 5.60 27.62
N ALA A 80 -11.59 6.84 27.15
CA ALA A 80 -12.50 7.92 27.56
C ALA A 80 -13.95 7.63 27.15
N TYR A 81 -14.19 7.23 25.90
CA TYR A 81 -15.54 6.84 25.43
C TYR A 81 -16.12 5.66 26.22
N PHE A 82 -15.33 4.61 26.45
CA PHE A 82 -15.77 3.45 27.25
C PHE A 82 -16.12 3.86 28.69
N ASN A 83 -15.36 4.78 29.28
CA ASN A 83 -15.64 5.24 30.64
C ASN A 83 -16.91 6.10 30.70
N ALA A 84 -17.11 6.99 29.72
CA ALA A 84 -18.34 7.79 29.58
C ALA A 84 -19.56 6.86 29.48
N TYR A 85 -19.49 5.85 28.62
CA TYR A 85 -20.52 4.82 28.49
C TYR A 85 -20.78 4.08 29.81
N CYS A 86 -19.75 3.59 30.49
CA CYS A 86 -19.93 2.89 31.77
C CYS A 86 -20.58 3.79 32.83
N ARG A 87 -20.24 5.09 32.86
CA ARG A 87 -20.86 6.05 33.78
C ARG A 87 -22.33 6.28 33.45
N GLU A 88 -22.68 6.40 32.18
CA GLU A 88 -24.07 6.50 31.72
C GLU A 88 -24.89 5.26 32.13
N ARG A 89 -24.33 4.05 31.94
CA ARG A 89 -24.97 2.78 32.35
C ARG A 89 -25.18 2.67 33.88
N LEU A 90 -24.42 3.42 34.67
CA LEU A 90 -24.58 3.55 36.13
C LEU A 90 -25.55 4.69 36.53
N GLY A 91 -26.22 5.33 35.57
CA GLY A 91 -27.15 6.43 35.81
C GLY A 91 -26.46 7.76 36.16
N LYS A 92 -25.15 7.89 35.89
CA LYS A 92 -24.41 9.14 36.14
C LYS A 92 -24.47 10.05 34.90
N PRO A 93 -24.45 11.38 35.07
CA PRO A 93 -24.28 12.29 33.94
C PRO A 93 -22.95 12.03 33.22
N ALA A 94 -23.01 11.80 31.90
CA ALA A 94 -21.88 11.44 31.06
C ALA A 94 -21.65 12.38 29.85
N ALA A 95 -22.56 13.34 29.58
CA ALA A 95 -22.45 14.24 28.42
C ALA A 95 -21.11 15.00 28.36
N GLN A 96 -20.61 15.48 29.52
CA GLN A 96 -19.30 16.12 29.60
C GLN A 96 -18.14 15.14 29.42
N ASP A 97 -18.32 13.86 29.77
CA ASP A 97 -17.29 12.85 29.58
C ASP A 97 -17.16 12.49 28.08
N TYR A 98 -18.28 12.38 27.36
CA TYR A 98 -18.27 12.24 25.89
C TYR A 98 -17.65 13.44 25.19
N ALA A 99 -18.02 14.67 25.59
CA ALA A 99 -17.43 15.89 25.04
C ALA A 99 -15.91 15.97 25.28
N LYS A 100 -15.40 15.48 26.42
CA LYS A 100 -13.96 15.38 26.64
C LYS A 100 -13.31 14.30 25.81
N ALA A 101 -14.00 13.17 25.60
CA ALA A 101 -13.49 12.10 24.75
C ALA A 101 -13.33 12.55 23.30
N SER A 102 -14.28 13.36 22.79
CA SER A 102 -14.24 13.86 21.41
C SER A 102 -13.07 14.80 21.10
N GLU A 103 -12.49 15.43 22.13
CA GLU A 103 -11.32 16.32 22.02
C GLU A 103 -9.98 15.56 22.00
N LEU A 104 -9.97 14.25 22.29
CA LEU A 104 -8.75 13.44 22.32
C LEU A 104 -8.28 13.05 20.92
N SER A 105 -6.97 12.81 20.79
CA SER A 105 -6.35 12.40 19.53
C SER A 105 -6.87 11.04 19.05
N THR A 106 -7.12 10.93 17.74
CA THR A 106 -7.45 9.67 17.07
C THR A 106 -6.21 8.91 16.57
N LEU A 107 -5.01 9.47 16.73
CA LEU A 107 -3.78 8.78 16.38
C LEU A 107 -3.60 7.55 17.27
N TYR A 108 -3.21 6.42 16.65
CA TYR A 108 -3.07 5.12 17.31
C TYR A 108 -4.34 4.59 17.99
N ALA A 109 -5.52 5.08 17.60
CA ALA A 109 -6.81 4.56 18.07
C ALA A 109 -7.44 3.61 17.04
N PHE A 110 -7.51 2.33 17.37
CA PHE A 110 -8.05 1.28 16.49
C PHE A 110 -9.25 0.61 17.17
N PRO A 111 -10.49 1.09 16.93
CA PRO A 111 -11.67 0.51 17.56
C PRO A 111 -11.89 -0.92 17.08
N ALA A 112 -12.22 -1.82 18.02
CA ALA A 112 -12.43 -3.23 17.74
C ALA A 112 -13.46 -3.85 18.69
N GLY A 113 -14.18 -4.86 18.20
CA GLY A 113 -15.11 -5.66 19.00
C GLY A 113 -16.52 -5.05 19.15
N ALA A 114 -17.43 -5.85 19.74
CA ALA A 114 -18.83 -5.49 19.89
C ALA A 114 -19.05 -4.37 20.93
N GLU A 115 -18.23 -4.32 21.98
CA GLU A 115 -18.32 -3.28 23.00
C GLU A 115 -18.01 -1.90 22.43
N ALA A 116 -16.98 -1.81 21.57
CA ALA A 116 -16.63 -0.54 20.92
C ALA A 116 -17.75 -0.07 19.98
N LEU A 117 -18.41 -0.99 19.27
CA LEU A 117 -19.54 -0.66 18.38
C LEU A 117 -20.68 -0.02 19.17
N GLU A 118 -21.06 -0.64 20.29
CA GLU A 118 -22.13 -0.13 21.14
C GLU A 118 -21.75 1.22 21.78
N VAL A 119 -20.54 1.32 22.34
CA VAL A 119 -20.01 2.55 22.95
C VAL A 119 -20.01 3.71 21.96
N LEU A 120 -19.52 3.49 20.74
CA LEU A 120 -19.41 4.55 19.73
C LEU A 120 -20.78 4.93 19.14
N LYS A 121 -21.70 3.96 18.97
CA LYS A 121 -23.10 4.26 18.60
C LYS A 121 -23.78 5.15 19.63
N VAL A 122 -23.61 4.84 20.92
CA VAL A 122 -24.17 5.66 22.00
C VAL A 122 -23.49 7.03 22.09
N ALA A 123 -22.19 7.12 21.81
CA ALA A 123 -21.48 8.40 21.73
C ALA A 123 -22.07 9.32 20.64
N VAL A 124 -22.26 8.80 19.42
CA VAL A 124 -22.92 9.54 18.32
C VAL A 124 -24.37 9.92 18.68
N GLN A 125 -25.14 9.02 19.31
CA GLN A 125 -26.51 9.33 19.75
C GLN A 125 -26.56 10.45 20.81
N ASN A 126 -25.58 10.50 21.72
CA ASN A 126 -25.47 11.55 22.72
C ASN A 126 -25.03 12.88 22.11
N ASN A 127 -24.20 12.86 21.05
CA ASN A 127 -23.72 14.04 20.36
C ASN A 127 -23.48 13.77 18.86
N ASP A 128 -24.47 14.08 18.03
CA ASP A 128 -24.41 13.94 16.56
C ASP A 128 -23.43 14.94 15.89
N SER A 129 -22.82 15.84 16.67
CA SER A 129 -21.74 16.73 16.21
C SER A 129 -20.35 16.25 16.63
N ASP A 130 -20.23 15.03 17.15
CA ASP A 130 -18.96 14.41 17.55
C ASP A 130 -18.24 13.79 16.34
N ALA A 131 -17.40 14.59 15.68
CA ALA A 131 -16.60 14.14 14.53
C ALA A 131 -15.70 12.94 14.87
N THR A 132 -15.19 12.86 16.10
CA THR A 132 -14.28 11.82 16.56
C THR A 132 -15.02 10.49 16.72
N ALA A 133 -16.22 10.50 17.32
CA ALA A 133 -17.07 9.32 17.44
C ALA A 133 -17.51 8.81 16.06
N HIS A 134 -17.96 9.70 15.17
CA HIS A 134 -18.28 9.35 13.77
C HIS A 134 -17.08 8.71 13.06
N TYR A 135 -15.87 9.28 13.20
CA TYR A 135 -14.66 8.72 12.59
C TYR A 135 -14.34 7.30 13.09
N LEU A 136 -14.36 7.11 14.41
CA LEU A 136 -14.05 5.82 15.03
C LEU A 136 -15.12 4.78 14.71
N LEU A 137 -16.40 5.18 14.69
CA LEU A 137 -17.51 4.30 14.31
C LEU A 137 -17.39 3.87 12.85
N GLY A 138 -17.12 4.81 11.94
CA GLY A 138 -16.89 4.49 10.52
C GLY A 138 -15.71 3.54 10.33
N THR A 139 -14.63 3.75 11.08
CA THR A 139 -13.45 2.85 11.05
C THR A 139 -13.80 1.43 11.50
N LEU A 140 -14.59 1.29 12.56
CA LEU A 140 -15.04 0.00 13.05
C LEU A 140 -15.99 -0.69 12.05
N LEU A 141 -16.97 0.03 11.51
CA LEU A 141 -17.91 -0.48 10.50
C LEU A 141 -17.18 -0.95 9.24
N PHE A 142 -16.19 -0.19 8.78
CA PHE A 142 -15.38 -0.57 7.62
C PHE A 142 -14.64 -1.88 7.89
N SER A 143 -14.05 -2.05 9.08
CA SER A 143 -13.37 -3.29 9.46
C SER A 143 -14.30 -4.50 9.53
N GLN A 144 -15.60 -4.28 9.70
CA GLN A 144 -16.65 -5.32 9.70
C GLN A 144 -17.22 -5.60 8.31
N GLY A 145 -16.80 -4.84 7.28
CA GLY A 145 -17.31 -4.97 5.91
C GLY A 145 -18.55 -4.14 5.61
N GLU A 146 -19.09 -3.39 6.59
CA GLU A 146 -20.24 -2.50 6.45
C GLU A 146 -19.81 -1.17 5.80
N VAL A 147 -19.40 -1.25 4.52
CA VAL A 147 -18.66 -0.16 3.86
C VAL A 147 -19.55 1.07 3.57
N ASP A 148 -20.83 0.88 3.26
CA ASP A 148 -21.73 2.01 2.99
C ASP A 148 -22.00 2.83 4.26
N GLU A 149 -22.28 2.14 5.36
CA GLU A 149 -22.46 2.73 6.69
C GLU A 149 -21.17 3.41 7.15
N ALA A 150 -20.01 2.78 6.95
CA ALA A 150 -18.73 3.39 7.24
C ALA A 150 -18.51 4.70 6.50
N LEU A 151 -18.84 4.75 5.20
CA LEU A 151 -18.73 5.96 4.39
C LEU A 151 -19.69 7.06 4.88
N VAL A 152 -20.90 6.71 5.33
CA VAL A 152 -21.84 7.68 5.93
C VAL A 152 -21.23 8.31 7.17
N GLU A 153 -20.72 7.50 8.11
CA GLU A 153 -20.10 7.97 9.35
C GLU A 153 -18.85 8.82 9.07
N TRP A 154 -17.97 8.37 8.17
CA TRP A 154 -16.80 9.13 7.76
C TRP A 154 -17.13 10.44 7.05
N GLN A 155 -18.21 10.50 6.25
CA GLN A 155 -18.66 11.74 5.64
C GLN A 155 -19.22 12.72 6.68
N SER A 156 -19.93 12.24 7.71
CA SER A 156 -20.34 13.07 8.84
C SER A 156 -19.13 13.61 9.60
N ALA A 157 -18.15 12.76 9.91
CA ALA A 157 -16.89 13.19 10.51
C ALA A 157 -16.16 14.25 9.67
N ASN A 158 -16.09 14.07 8.35
CA ASN A 158 -15.41 14.98 7.44
C ASN A 158 -16.11 16.36 7.39
N LYS A 159 -17.45 16.40 7.40
CA LYS A 159 -18.21 17.67 7.44
C LYS A 159 -17.98 18.43 8.74
N LEU A 160 -17.90 17.72 9.86
CA LEU A 160 -17.73 18.30 11.19
C LEU A 160 -16.29 18.73 11.46
N ALA A 161 -15.31 17.94 11.02
CA ALA A 161 -13.88 18.20 11.18
C ALA A 161 -13.09 17.74 9.93
N PRO A 162 -13.00 18.59 8.88
CA PRO A 162 -12.33 18.26 7.62
C PRO A 162 -10.83 17.96 7.74
N SER A 163 -10.21 18.35 8.85
CA SER A 163 -8.77 18.16 9.11
C SER A 163 -8.46 16.93 9.97
N LEU A 164 -9.44 16.03 10.19
CA LEU A 164 -9.19 14.77 10.91
C LEU A 164 -8.10 13.96 10.17
N PRO A 165 -7.00 13.59 10.84
CA PRO A 165 -5.92 12.85 10.22
C PRO A 165 -6.42 11.56 9.57
N VAL A 166 -5.83 11.19 8.42
CA VAL A 166 -6.08 9.91 7.70
C VAL A 166 -7.51 9.75 7.13
N LEU A 167 -8.50 10.51 7.56
CA LEU A 167 -9.91 10.35 7.17
C LEU A 167 -10.13 10.37 5.65
N ASP A 168 -9.65 11.40 4.95
CA ASP A 168 -9.79 11.47 3.49
C ASP A 168 -9.00 10.36 2.76
N ALA A 169 -7.90 9.87 3.34
CA ALA A 169 -7.18 8.72 2.81
C ALA A 169 -8.00 7.43 2.95
N ASN A 170 -8.69 7.24 4.08
CA ASN A 170 -9.58 6.09 4.30
C ASN A 170 -10.80 6.14 3.37
N ILE A 171 -11.44 7.30 3.23
CA ILE A 171 -12.54 7.50 2.27
C ILE A 171 -12.06 7.19 0.85
N GLY A 172 -10.93 7.77 0.44
CA GLY A 172 -10.36 7.55 -0.89
C GLY A 172 -10.07 6.07 -1.18
N ARG A 173 -9.48 5.36 -0.22
CA ARG A 173 -9.22 3.92 -0.35
C ARG A 173 -10.50 3.10 -0.41
N ALA A 174 -11.50 3.40 0.40
CA ALA A 174 -12.78 2.70 0.36
C ALA A 174 -13.48 2.89 -0.99
N LEU A 175 -13.48 4.12 -1.50
CA LEU A 175 -14.03 4.43 -2.83
C LEU A 175 -13.28 3.70 -3.93
N LEU A 176 -11.94 3.69 -3.89
CA LEU A 176 -11.10 3.10 -4.92
C LEU A 176 -11.18 1.56 -4.94
N HIS A 177 -10.94 0.91 -3.80
CA HIS A 177 -10.73 -0.54 -3.72
C HIS A 177 -12.02 -1.34 -3.48
N VAL A 178 -13.06 -0.72 -2.92
CA VAL A 178 -14.31 -1.43 -2.59
C VAL A 178 -15.47 -0.99 -3.46
N LYS A 179 -15.62 0.32 -3.67
CA LYS A 179 -16.73 0.88 -4.47
C LYS A 179 -16.41 1.00 -5.96
N ASN A 180 -15.16 0.72 -6.36
CA ASN A 180 -14.70 0.88 -7.74
C ASN A 180 -15.02 2.29 -8.30
N ASP A 181 -14.91 3.32 -7.46
CA ASP A 181 -15.14 4.73 -7.78
C ASP A 181 -13.81 5.51 -7.77
N PRO A 182 -12.99 5.43 -8.83
CA PRO A 182 -11.72 6.13 -8.89
C PRO A 182 -11.87 7.66 -8.96
N LEU A 183 -12.98 8.18 -9.49
CA LEU A 183 -13.21 9.62 -9.55
C LEU A 183 -13.51 10.20 -8.16
N GLY A 184 -14.40 9.56 -7.41
CA GLY A 184 -14.68 9.93 -6.02
C GLY A 184 -13.43 9.78 -5.14
N ALA A 185 -12.67 8.70 -5.34
CA ALA A 185 -11.41 8.47 -4.63
C ALA A 185 -10.39 9.59 -4.89
N LEU A 186 -10.17 9.96 -6.15
CA LEU A 186 -9.27 11.06 -6.52
C LEU A 186 -9.68 12.38 -5.86
N GLY A 187 -10.99 12.66 -5.81
CA GLY A 187 -11.53 13.81 -5.09
C GLY A 187 -11.21 13.79 -3.60
N ALA A 188 -11.37 12.63 -2.94
CA ALA A 188 -11.06 12.47 -1.52
C ALA A 188 -9.57 12.66 -1.24
N PHE A 189 -8.68 12.00 -1.98
CA PHE A 189 -7.25 12.14 -1.77
C PHE A 189 -6.75 13.58 -1.97
N ARG A 190 -7.25 14.29 -3.00
CA ARG A 190 -6.90 15.71 -3.23
C ARG A 190 -7.37 16.63 -2.10
N ARG A 191 -8.56 16.39 -1.54
CA ARG A 191 -9.00 17.12 -0.34
C ARG A 191 -8.07 16.84 0.84
N GLY A 192 -7.73 15.57 1.04
CA GLY A 192 -6.82 15.14 2.11
C GLY A 192 -5.46 15.84 2.06
N ILE A 193 -4.90 16.14 0.88
CA ILE A 193 -3.63 16.88 0.76
C ILE A 193 -3.70 18.26 1.41
N SER A 194 -4.88 18.90 1.39
CA SER A 194 -5.07 20.22 2.02
C SER A 194 -5.04 20.14 3.54
N ALA A 195 -5.43 18.98 4.11
CA ALA A 195 -5.43 18.74 5.55
C ALA A 195 -4.11 18.15 6.06
N ASP A 196 -3.50 17.23 5.31
CA ASP A 196 -2.33 16.45 5.69
C ASP A 196 -1.37 16.26 4.50
N SER A 197 -0.77 17.37 4.06
CA SER A 197 0.10 17.43 2.87
C SER A 197 1.32 16.51 2.91
N LYS A 198 1.69 15.93 4.05
CA LYS A 198 2.84 15.03 4.22
C LYS A 198 2.46 13.56 4.23
N ASN A 199 1.17 13.22 4.18
CA ASN A 199 0.73 11.84 4.23
C ASN A 199 0.95 11.14 2.88
N PRO A 200 1.86 10.15 2.79
CA PRO A 200 2.19 9.50 1.52
C PRO A 200 1.02 8.72 0.93
N ALA A 201 0.10 8.21 1.76
CA ALA A 201 -1.04 7.42 1.30
C ALA A 201 -1.97 8.21 0.37
N LEU A 202 -2.04 9.54 0.54
CA LEU A 202 -2.81 10.43 -0.34
C LEU A 202 -2.22 10.46 -1.75
N TYR A 203 -0.90 10.60 -1.86
CA TYR A 203 -0.20 10.66 -3.14
C TYR A 203 -0.19 9.31 -3.86
N THR A 204 0.05 8.22 -3.12
CA THR A 204 -0.09 6.86 -3.64
C THR A 204 -1.52 6.61 -4.17
N GLY A 205 -2.54 7.00 -3.40
CA GLY A 205 -3.93 6.88 -3.83
C GLY A 205 -4.28 7.71 -5.07
N ILE A 206 -3.72 8.91 -5.19
CA ILE A 206 -3.87 9.76 -6.39
C ILE A 206 -3.24 9.08 -7.61
N ASP A 207 -2.00 8.59 -7.50
CA ASP A 207 -1.33 7.91 -8.62
C ASP A 207 -2.12 6.67 -9.07
N GLN A 208 -2.59 5.84 -8.13
CA GLN A 208 -3.43 4.68 -8.45
C GLN A 208 -4.74 5.06 -9.14
N ALA A 209 -5.47 6.04 -8.60
CA ALA A 209 -6.72 6.51 -9.18
C ALA A 209 -6.52 7.07 -10.60
N LEU A 210 -5.48 7.88 -10.80
CA LEU A 210 -5.12 8.43 -12.12
C LEU A 210 -4.68 7.34 -13.10
N SER A 211 -3.98 6.31 -12.62
CA SER A 211 -3.57 5.15 -13.42
C SER A 211 -4.77 4.35 -13.93
N ILE A 212 -5.78 4.13 -13.07
CA ILE A 212 -7.02 3.44 -13.44
C ILE A 212 -7.83 4.28 -14.44
N LEU A 213 -7.90 5.59 -14.22
CA LEU A 213 -8.55 6.57 -15.09
C LEU A 213 -7.77 6.85 -16.39
N LYS A 214 -6.62 6.20 -16.61
CA LYS A 214 -5.76 6.34 -17.80
C LYS A 214 -5.29 7.79 -18.04
N HIS A 215 -5.09 8.56 -16.97
CA HIS A 215 -4.43 9.87 -17.09
C HIS A 215 -2.96 9.71 -17.54
N PRO A 216 -2.44 10.64 -18.34
CA PRO A 216 -1.10 10.55 -18.89
C PRO A 216 -0.02 10.67 -17.79
N PRO A 217 1.16 10.06 -18.00
CA PRO A 217 2.20 9.96 -16.98
C PRO A 217 2.71 11.32 -16.48
N HIS A 218 2.73 12.36 -17.33
CA HIS A 218 3.15 13.70 -16.90
C HIS A 218 2.21 14.33 -15.87
N GLU A 219 0.89 14.08 -15.95
CA GLU A 219 -0.08 14.55 -14.95
C GLU A 219 0.10 13.81 -13.62
N ARG A 220 0.36 12.51 -13.67
CA ARG A 220 0.64 11.70 -12.47
C ARG A 220 1.94 12.15 -11.79
N ALA A 221 3.01 12.33 -12.57
CA ALA A 221 4.27 12.88 -12.07
C ALA A 221 4.11 14.28 -11.46
N GLN A 222 3.24 15.12 -12.03
CA GLN A 222 2.94 16.44 -11.50
C GLN A 222 2.29 16.36 -10.12
N GLU A 223 1.28 15.49 -9.92
CA GLU A 223 0.62 15.34 -8.62
C GLU A 223 1.58 14.78 -7.55
N LEU A 224 2.38 13.78 -7.90
CA LEU A 224 3.42 13.24 -7.01
C LEU A 224 4.48 14.29 -6.62
N SER A 225 4.83 15.17 -7.56
CA SER A 225 5.80 16.26 -7.33
C SER A 225 5.29 17.34 -6.37
N ARG A 226 4.00 17.36 -6.02
CA ARG A 226 3.42 18.32 -5.06
C ARG A 226 3.74 17.98 -3.60
N HIS A 227 4.32 16.81 -3.33
CA HIS A 227 4.75 16.46 -1.99
C HIS A 227 5.73 17.51 -1.44
N PRO A 228 5.48 18.08 -0.25
CA PRO A 228 6.16 19.28 0.22
C PRO A 228 7.64 19.06 0.56
N ASP A 229 8.04 17.81 0.81
CA ASP A 229 9.43 17.44 1.08
C ASP A 229 9.88 16.35 0.11
N LEU A 230 10.28 16.78 -1.10
CA LEU A 230 10.83 15.85 -2.09
C LEU A 230 12.15 15.24 -1.59
N ALA A 231 12.96 15.96 -0.82
CA ALA A 231 14.28 15.53 -0.36
C ALA A 231 14.22 14.34 0.62
N HIS A 232 13.17 14.26 1.44
CA HIS A 232 12.93 13.16 2.37
C HIS A 232 11.66 12.36 2.06
N MET A 233 11.15 12.44 0.83
CA MET A 233 10.04 11.62 0.35
C MET A 233 10.32 10.12 0.63
N PRO A 234 9.35 9.36 1.17
CA PRO A 234 9.49 7.92 1.35
C PRO A 234 9.88 7.22 0.06
N SER A 235 10.79 6.24 0.13
CA SER A 235 11.39 5.62 -1.06
C SER A 235 10.36 5.03 -2.03
N ASP A 236 9.29 4.40 -1.52
CA ASP A 236 8.26 3.79 -2.38
C ASP A 236 7.52 4.85 -3.20
N LEU A 237 7.20 6.00 -2.59
CA LEU A 237 6.57 7.12 -3.29
C LEU A 237 7.53 7.80 -4.27
N LEU A 238 8.81 7.88 -3.91
CA LEU A 238 9.86 8.41 -4.78
C LEU A 238 10.06 7.54 -6.02
N TYR A 239 9.99 6.22 -5.87
CA TYR A 239 10.06 5.30 -7.01
C TYR A 239 8.90 5.52 -7.98
N GLU A 240 7.67 5.67 -7.49
CA GLU A 240 6.53 6.01 -8.37
C GLU A 240 6.73 7.33 -9.10
N LEU A 241 7.30 8.36 -8.45
CA LEU A 241 7.60 9.62 -9.11
C LEU A 241 8.66 9.45 -10.22
N ILE A 242 9.72 8.69 -9.95
CA ILE A 242 10.79 8.39 -10.92
C ILE A 242 10.21 7.64 -12.13
N LEU A 243 9.40 6.60 -11.89
CA LEU A 243 8.80 5.78 -12.93
C LEU A 243 7.81 6.59 -13.77
N ASN A 244 6.95 7.40 -13.15
CA ASN A 244 6.04 8.29 -13.87
C ASN A 244 6.77 9.35 -14.70
N ARG A 245 7.93 9.86 -14.25
CA ARG A 245 8.77 10.75 -15.07
C ARG A 245 9.38 10.03 -16.26
N ALA A 246 9.90 8.82 -16.07
CA ALA A 246 10.40 7.99 -17.16
C ALA A 246 9.32 7.65 -18.20
N GLU A 247 8.11 7.28 -17.74
CA GLU A 247 6.95 7.06 -18.61
C GLU A 247 6.57 8.32 -19.41
N ALA A 248 6.81 9.52 -18.85
CA ALA A 248 6.59 10.81 -19.51
C ALA A 248 7.74 11.24 -20.44
N GLY A 249 8.86 10.48 -20.47
CA GLY A 249 10.07 10.83 -21.23
C GLY A 249 11.00 11.83 -20.54
N ASP A 250 10.72 12.22 -19.29
CA ASP A 250 11.58 13.08 -18.46
C ASP A 250 12.67 12.23 -17.78
N PHE A 251 13.59 11.68 -18.58
CA PHE A 251 14.65 10.78 -18.09
C PHE A 251 15.67 11.50 -17.20
N ASP A 252 16.09 12.72 -17.59
CA ASP A 252 17.00 13.53 -16.79
C ASP A 252 16.40 13.85 -15.41
N GLY A 253 15.13 14.29 -15.38
CA GLY A 253 14.42 14.57 -14.15
C GLY A 253 14.15 13.31 -13.31
N ALA A 254 14.02 12.13 -13.93
CA ALA A 254 13.95 10.85 -13.22
C ALA A 254 15.30 10.46 -12.60
N ILE A 255 16.40 10.61 -13.35
CA ILE A 255 17.77 10.27 -12.92
C ILE A 255 18.23 11.18 -11.78
N ASP A 256 17.90 12.47 -11.84
CA ASP A 256 18.29 13.44 -10.80
C ASP A 256 17.67 13.13 -9.43
N LEU A 257 16.51 12.49 -9.38
CA LEU A 257 15.86 12.08 -8.14
C LEU A 257 16.62 11.00 -7.36
N PHE A 258 17.55 10.27 -8.00
CA PHE A 258 18.41 9.29 -7.31
C PHE A 258 19.55 9.93 -6.51
N ARG A 259 19.90 11.20 -6.77
CA ARG A 259 21.09 11.84 -6.20
C ARG A 259 20.94 12.11 -4.70
N ASN A 260 22.05 11.98 -3.98
CA ASN A 260 22.19 12.36 -2.56
C ASN A 260 21.18 11.67 -1.62
N ARG A 261 20.85 10.40 -1.89
CA ARG A 261 19.88 9.63 -1.10
C ARG A 261 20.40 8.27 -0.69
N PHE A 262 19.88 7.82 0.45
CA PHE A 262 19.98 6.43 0.88
C PHE A 262 18.71 5.69 0.51
N PHE A 263 18.85 4.51 -0.10
CA PHE A 263 17.74 3.64 -0.45
C PHE A 263 17.79 2.39 0.44
N PRO A 264 16.87 2.25 1.41
CA PRO A 264 16.84 1.08 2.27
C PRO A 264 16.51 -0.17 1.44
N ARG A 265 17.13 -1.29 1.79
CA ARG A 265 16.69 -2.60 1.28
C ARG A 265 15.48 -3.03 2.08
N GLN A 266 14.35 -3.19 1.40
CA GLN A 266 13.12 -3.73 2.00
C GLN A 266 12.86 -5.13 1.44
N GLU A 267 12.58 -6.08 2.32
CA GLU A 267 12.21 -7.44 1.90
C GLU A 267 10.87 -7.41 1.16
N GLY A 268 10.86 -7.99 -0.04
CA GLY A 268 9.71 -8.03 -0.92
C GLY A 268 9.21 -6.68 -1.46
N GLY A 269 9.93 -5.58 -1.24
CA GLY A 269 9.62 -4.27 -1.82
C GLY A 269 10.25 -4.06 -3.19
N THR A 270 9.89 -2.95 -3.85
CA THR A 270 10.56 -2.50 -5.08
C THR A 270 12.01 -2.09 -4.77
N ASN A 271 12.95 -2.62 -5.54
CA ASN A 271 14.38 -2.32 -5.37
C ASN A 271 14.79 -1.14 -6.24
N VAL A 272 15.57 -0.20 -5.68
CA VAL A 272 16.14 0.94 -6.42
C VAL A 272 16.85 0.53 -7.73
N ARG A 273 17.47 -0.65 -7.77
CA ARG A 273 18.13 -1.17 -8.98
C ARG A 273 17.16 -1.54 -10.09
N GLN A 274 15.97 -2.04 -9.74
CA GLN A 274 14.92 -2.31 -10.71
C GLN A 274 14.43 -1.00 -11.31
N VAL A 275 14.17 0.00 -10.47
CA VAL A 275 13.76 1.34 -10.91
C VAL A 275 14.83 1.96 -11.80
N TRP A 276 16.09 1.93 -11.38
CA TRP A 276 17.22 2.44 -12.18
C TRP A 276 17.30 1.79 -13.55
N LEU A 277 17.32 0.45 -13.61
CA LEU A 277 17.42 -0.27 -14.86
C LEU A 277 16.20 0.01 -15.76
N GLU A 278 15.02 0.12 -15.16
CA GLU A 278 13.79 0.44 -15.88
C GLU A 278 13.85 1.82 -16.54
N VAL A 279 14.39 2.85 -15.85
CA VAL A 279 14.62 4.17 -16.46
C VAL A 279 15.60 4.09 -17.62
N GLN A 280 16.74 3.40 -17.46
CA GLN A 280 17.76 3.28 -18.50
C GLN A 280 17.23 2.55 -19.75
N LEU A 281 16.47 1.46 -19.57
CA LEU A 281 15.89 0.72 -20.68
C LEU A 281 14.80 1.52 -21.42
N GLN A 282 13.98 2.29 -20.70
CA GLN A 282 12.98 3.16 -21.33
C GLN A 282 13.62 4.32 -22.09
N GLU A 283 14.68 4.92 -21.55
CA GLU A 283 15.45 5.97 -22.22
C GLU A 283 16.05 5.46 -23.53
N ALA A 284 16.78 4.35 -23.47
CA ALA A 284 17.38 3.73 -24.66
C ALA A 284 16.33 3.35 -25.70
N LEU A 285 15.20 2.76 -25.28
CA LEU A 285 14.11 2.42 -26.19
C LEU A 285 13.47 3.66 -26.80
N SER A 286 13.29 4.74 -26.04
CA SER A 286 12.75 6.01 -26.54
C SER A 286 13.68 6.64 -27.59
N LEU A 287 14.98 6.68 -27.31
CA LEU A 287 15.99 7.16 -28.26
C LEU A 287 16.01 6.33 -29.55
N ALA A 288 15.94 5.00 -29.44
CA ALA A 288 15.83 4.13 -30.62
C ALA A 288 14.53 4.39 -31.39
N LYS A 289 13.43 4.71 -30.69
CA LYS A 289 12.15 5.07 -31.31
C LYS A 289 12.19 6.40 -32.08
N LEU A 290 13.12 7.28 -31.73
CA LEU A 290 13.37 8.57 -32.37
C LEU A 290 14.54 8.52 -33.37
N ASP A 291 15.03 7.32 -33.71
CA ASP A 291 16.15 7.07 -34.62
C ASP A 291 17.51 7.65 -34.14
N HIS A 292 17.63 7.95 -32.84
CA HIS A 292 18.88 8.39 -32.19
C HIS A 292 19.73 7.18 -31.77
N CYS A 293 20.12 6.37 -32.76
CA CYS A 293 20.64 5.03 -32.50
C CYS A 293 21.99 4.95 -31.79
N ASP A 294 22.91 5.89 -32.06
CA ASP A 294 24.21 5.92 -31.38
C ASP A 294 24.04 6.14 -29.86
N GLU A 295 23.10 7.02 -29.48
CA GLU A 295 22.81 7.31 -28.08
C GLU A 295 22.02 6.18 -27.42
N ALA A 296 21.01 5.65 -28.11
CA ALA A 296 20.20 4.53 -27.63
C ALA A 296 21.05 3.31 -27.27
N VAL A 297 21.94 2.93 -28.18
CA VAL A 297 22.87 1.81 -27.99
C VAL A 297 23.84 2.08 -26.85
N ARG A 298 24.39 3.29 -26.76
CA ARG A 298 25.30 3.66 -25.68
C ARG A 298 24.64 3.53 -24.32
N VAL A 299 23.41 4.04 -24.16
CA VAL A 299 22.66 3.93 -22.90
C VAL A 299 22.36 2.45 -22.59
N ALA A 300 21.93 1.67 -23.58
CA ALA A 300 21.65 0.25 -23.43
C ALA A 300 22.89 -0.56 -22.99
N ASP A 301 24.03 -0.35 -23.65
CA ASP A 301 25.29 -1.05 -23.35
C ASP A 301 25.83 -0.69 -21.95
N GLN A 302 25.59 0.54 -21.50
CA GLN A 302 26.06 1.06 -20.20
C GLN A 302 25.05 0.86 -19.05
N ALA A 303 23.84 0.35 -19.32
CA ALA A 303 22.77 0.24 -18.32
C ALA A 303 23.16 -0.59 -17.08
N GLY A 304 24.14 -1.49 -17.23
CA GLY A 304 24.70 -2.33 -16.16
C GLY A 304 25.96 -1.80 -15.49
N ASP A 305 26.52 -0.71 -15.99
CA ASP A 305 27.82 -0.21 -15.56
C ASP A 305 27.72 0.55 -14.23
N PRO A 306 28.74 0.46 -13.36
CA PRO A 306 28.80 1.24 -12.14
C PRO A 306 28.84 2.75 -12.40
N VAL A 307 27.87 3.49 -11.90
CA VAL A 307 27.86 4.95 -11.88
C VAL A 307 28.44 5.45 -10.55
N ALA A 308 29.53 6.23 -10.61
CA ALA A 308 30.27 6.65 -9.42
C ALA A 308 29.42 7.38 -8.36
N SER A 309 28.44 8.18 -8.79
CA SER A 309 27.52 8.91 -7.91
C SER A 309 26.42 8.03 -7.29
N PHE A 310 26.24 6.80 -7.75
CA PHE A 310 25.13 5.93 -7.34
C PHE A 310 25.66 4.59 -6.80
N ALA A 311 25.89 4.53 -5.49
CA ALA A 311 26.47 3.34 -4.86
C ALA A 311 25.68 2.04 -5.12
N PHE A 312 24.37 2.12 -5.35
CA PHE A 312 23.53 0.94 -5.62
C PHE A 312 23.80 0.30 -6.99
N THR A 313 24.44 0.99 -7.95
CA THR A 313 24.72 0.43 -9.29
C THR A 313 25.98 -0.43 -9.34
N LYS A 314 26.81 -0.43 -8.27
CA LYS A 314 28.10 -1.13 -8.28
C LYS A 314 27.96 -2.65 -8.47
N GLU A 315 26.88 -3.22 -7.96
CA GLU A 315 26.62 -4.66 -7.98
C GLU A 315 25.11 -4.91 -8.03
N GLY A 316 24.70 -6.09 -8.50
CA GLY A 316 23.31 -6.54 -8.45
C GLY A 316 22.41 -6.10 -9.61
N LEU A 317 22.93 -5.37 -10.60
CA LEU A 317 22.21 -5.07 -11.85
C LEU A 317 22.22 -6.25 -12.83
N GLN A 318 23.26 -7.08 -12.79
CA GLN A 318 23.42 -8.18 -13.75
C GLN A 318 22.25 -9.17 -13.78
N PRO A 319 21.71 -9.70 -12.65
CA PRO A 319 20.56 -10.58 -12.71
C PRO A 319 19.32 -9.93 -13.36
N LEU A 320 19.13 -8.62 -13.13
CA LEU A 320 18.01 -7.88 -13.70
C LEU A 320 18.18 -7.66 -15.21
N LEU A 321 19.42 -7.44 -15.67
CA LEU A 321 19.75 -7.32 -17.10
C LEU A 321 19.60 -8.64 -17.86
N HIS A 322 19.90 -9.77 -17.22
CA HIS A 322 19.77 -11.10 -17.82
C HIS A 322 18.32 -11.63 -17.81
N ALA A 323 17.40 -10.96 -17.12
CA ALA A 323 15.98 -11.32 -17.14
C ALA A 323 15.40 -11.22 -18.56
N ALA A 324 14.43 -12.08 -18.89
CA ALA A 324 13.83 -12.18 -20.21
C ALA A 324 13.29 -10.84 -20.71
N ARG A 325 12.62 -10.07 -19.86
CA ARG A 325 12.10 -8.74 -20.22
C ARG A 325 13.21 -7.78 -20.65
N SER A 326 14.29 -7.70 -19.86
CA SER A 326 15.42 -6.80 -20.15
C SER A 326 16.12 -7.21 -21.44
N GLN A 327 16.40 -8.50 -21.62
CA GLN A 327 16.97 -9.03 -22.87
C GLN A 327 16.04 -8.76 -24.07
N TYR A 328 14.74 -8.95 -23.93
CA TYR A 328 13.78 -8.63 -24.98
C TYR A 328 13.83 -7.15 -25.38
N ILE A 329 13.82 -6.23 -24.40
CA ILE A 329 13.91 -4.78 -24.67
C ILE A 329 15.23 -4.40 -25.34
N LEU A 330 16.37 -4.94 -24.88
CA LEU A 330 17.68 -4.74 -25.52
C LEU A 330 17.69 -5.26 -26.96
N GLY A 331 17.02 -6.39 -27.22
CA GLY A 331 16.80 -6.91 -28.56
C GLY A 331 16.04 -5.94 -29.46
N LEU A 332 14.95 -5.35 -28.96
CA LEU A 332 14.17 -4.34 -29.71
C LEU A 332 14.99 -3.08 -30.02
N ILE A 333 15.77 -2.59 -29.06
CA ILE A 333 16.63 -1.41 -29.23
C ILE A 333 17.65 -1.67 -30.36
N THR A 334 18.36 -2.79 -30.28
CA THR A 334 19.40 -3.16 -31.24
C THR A 334 18.84 -3.50 -32.62
N GLU A 335 17.67 -4.16 -32.70
CA GLU A 335 16.97 -4.45 -33.95
C GLU A 335 16.63 -3.17 -34.69
N ARG A 336 16.00 -2.22 -33.98
CA ARG A 336 15.60 -0.92 -34.55
C ARG A 336 16.78 -0.10 -35.03
N CYS A 337 17.92 -0.25 -34.36
CA CYS A 337 19.18 0.40 -34.74
C CYS A 337 20.04 -0.40 -35.73
N GLY A 338 19.48 -1.40 -36.40
CA GLY A 338 20.14 -2.13 -37.48
C GLY A 338 21.21 -3.13 -37.03
N ARG A 339 21.37 -3.36 -35.72
CA ARG A 339 22.32 -4.34 -35.14
C ARG A 339 21.68 -5.73 -35.07
N GLN A 340 21.28 -6.26 -36.22
CA GLN A 340 20.47 -7.49 -36.35
C GLN A 340 21.07 -8.73 -35.67
N ARG A 341 22.40 -8.90 -35.73
CA ARG A 341 23.08 -10.04 -35.08
C ARG A 341 22.95 -9.98 -33.56
N GLU A 342 23.03 -8.78 -32.99
CA GLU A 342 22.98 -8.56 -31.55
C GLU A 342 21.55 -8.64 -31.04
N ALA A 343 20.60 -8.09 -31.80
CA ALA A 343 19.18 -8.27 -31.55
C ALA A 343 18.80 -9.74 -31.43
N ARG A 344 19.24 -10.55 -32.41
CA ARG A 344 19.04 -12.01 -32.37
C ARG A 344 19.63 -12.65 -31.11
N GLN A 345 20.85 -12.28 -30.72
CA GLN A 345 21.47 -12.81 -29.50
C GLN A 345 20.65 -12.48 -28.25
N HIS A 346 20.16 -11.25 -28.14
CA HIS A 346 19.29 -10.83 -27.04
C HIS A 346 17.98 -11.61 -27.00
N PHE A 347 17.32 -11.80 -28.15
CA PHE A 347 16.10 -12.62 -28.22
C PHE A 347 16.37 -14.09 -27.85
N GLU A 348 17.48 -14.67 -28.32
CA GLU A 348 17.90 -16.03 -27.96
C GLU A 348 18.20 -16.16 -26.45
N ASN A 349 18.80 -15.14 -25.83
CA ASN A 349 19.03 -15.11 -24.38
C ASN A 349 17.70 -15.02 -23.59
N ALA A 350 16.75 -14.19 -24.04
CA ALA A 350 15.44 -14.08 -23.40
C ALA A 350 14.67 -15.40 -23.43
N MET A 351 14.76 -16.16 -24.53
CA MET A 351 14.11 -17.45 -24.71
C MET A 351 14.63 -18.57 -23.80
N GLN A 352 15.84 -18.44 -23.24
CA GLN A 352 16.43 -19.45 -22.35
C GLN A 352 15.79 -19.46 -20.95
N GLN A 353 15.05 -18.42 -20.59
CA GLN A 353 14.40 -18.29 -19.29
C GLN A 353 13.20 -19.24 -19.17
N THR A 354 13.11 -19.94 -18.05
CA THR A 354 12.08 -20.97 -17.81
C THR A 354 11.16 -20.66 -16.63
N ASP A 355 11.45 -19.62 -15.85
CA ASP A 355 10.61 -19.21 -14.72
C ASP A 355 9.24 -18.72 -15.23
N ALA A 356 8.16 -19.07 -14.53
CA ALA A 356 6.79 -18.76 -14.96
C ALA A 356 6.56 -17.27 -15.26
N GLY A 357 7.03 -16.37 -14.38
CA GLY A 357 6.94 -14.91 -14.57
C GLY A 357 7.80 -14.35 -15.71
N GLN A 358 8.63 -15.17 -16.34
CA GLN A 358 9.46 -14.79 -17.50
C GLN A 358 8.94 -15.35 -18.82
N ILE A 359 7.97 -16.29 -18.80
CA ILE A 359 7.51 -17.02 -19.99
C ILE A 359 6.89 -16.10 -21.03
N PHE A 360 6.13 -15.07 -20.63
CA PHE A 360 5.58 -14.10 -21.58
C PHE A 360 6.69 -13.43 -22.41
N TRP A 361 7.76 -12.98 -21.76
CA TRP A 361 8.87 -12.28 -22.42
C TRP A 361 9.73 -13.22 -23.27
N ALA A 362 9.92 -14.46 -22.81
CA ALA A 362 10.56 -15.51 -23.60
C ALA A 362 9.75 -15.82 -24.88
N TYR A 363 8.43 -15.86 -24.78
CA TYR A 363 7.51 -16.00 -25.92
C TYR A 363 7.58 -14.79 -26.86
N ALA A 364 7.55 -13.57 -26.33
CA ALA A 364 7.66 -12.34 -27.12
C ALA A 364 8.96 -12.32 -27.94
N ALA A 365 10.08 -12.75 -27.34
CA ALA A 365 11.35 -12.92 -28.04
C ALA A 365 11.30 -14.01 -29.12
N ALA A 366 10.66 -15.15 -28.84
CA ALA A 366 10.52 -16.24 -29.81
C ALA A 366 9.76 -15.80 -31.08
N ARG A 367 8.73 -14.95 -30.94
CA ARG A 367 7.99 -14.38 -32.08
C ARG A 367 8.85 -13.52 -33.00
N LYS A 368 9.95 -12.93 -32.50
CA LYS A 368 10.90 -12.18 -33.33
C LYS A 368 11.80 -13.08 -34.18
N LEU A 369 11.91 -14.37 -33.83
CA LEU A 369 12.81 -15.32 -34.47
C LEU A 369 12.11 -16.40 -35.30
N ASP A 370 10.87 -16.77 -34.96
CA ASP A 370 10.08 -17.80 -35.64
C ASP A 370 8.61 -17.38 -35.76
N GLU A 371 8.11 -17.31 -37.00
CA GLU A 371 6.71 -17.01 -37.31
C GLU A 371 5.73 -18.05 -36.72
N ASN A 372 6.19 -19.28 -36.47
CA ASN A 372 5.38 -20.36 -35.88
C ASN A 372 5.43 -20.39 -34.35
N ALA A 373 6.09 -19.43 -33.69
CA ALA A 373 6.25 -19.42 -32.24
C ALA A 373 4.92 -19.48 -31.49
N ALA A 374 3.86 -18.82 -31.98
CA ALA A 374 2.52 -18.84 -31.35
C ALA A 374 1.98 -20.27 -31.12
N ALA A 375 2.05 -21.13 -32.15
CA ALA A 375 1.57 -22.50 -32.04
C ALA A 375 2.49 -23.36 -31.14
N GLN A 376 3.80 -23.16 -31.22
CA GLN A 376 4.78 -23.93 -30.46
C GLN A 376 4.78 -23.60 -28.96
N TRP A 377 4.50 -22.34 -28.60
CA TRP A 377 4.59 -21.84 -27.22
C TRP A 377 3.27 -21.88 -26.46
N ARG A 378 2.12 -22.05 -27.14
CA ARG A 378 0.80 -22.10 -26.51
C ARG A 378 0.73 -23.01 -25.27
N PRO A 379 1.23 -24.27 -25.28
CA PRO A 379 1.19 -25.13 -24.09
C PRO A 379 2.02 -24.58 -22.91
N LYS A 380 3.13 -23.88 -23.18
CA LYS A 380 3.95 -23.25 -22.13
C LYS A 380 3.25 -22.03 -21.54
N LEU A 381 2.60 -21.22 -22.38
CA LEU A 381 1.81 -20.06 -21.95
C LEU A 381 0.63 -20.48 -21.08
N GLU A 382 -0.12 -21.51 -21.48
CA GLU A 382 -1.26 -22.05 -20.72
C GLU A 382 -0.81 -22.55 -19.33
N ARG A 383 0.30 -23.30 -19.26
CA ARG A 383 0.88 -23.75 -17.99
C ARG A 383 1.36 -22.59 -17.12
N ALA A 384 2.04 -21.60 -17.70
CA ALA A 384 2.50 -20.43 -16.96
C ALA A 384 1.32 -19.62 -16.41
N LEU A 385 0.20 -19.56 -17.14
CA LEU A 385 -1.01 -18.86 -16.71
C LEU A 385 -1.65 -19.55 -15.50
N GLU A 386 -1.73 -20.89 -15.51
CA GLU A 386 -2.21 -21.66 -14.36
C GLU A 386 -1.34 -21.42 -13.11
N GLU A 387 -0.02 -21.39 -13.28
CA GLU A 387 0.92 -21.12 -12.19
C GLU A 387 0.80 -19.66 -11.67
N ALA A 388 0.68 -18.68 -12.56
CA ALA A 388 0.48 -17.28 -12.19
C ALA A 388 -0.83 -17.10 -11.38
N ARG A 389 -1.93 -17.74 -11.82
CA ARG A 389 -3.21 -17.74 -11.08
C ARG A 389 -3.05 -18.34 -9.68
N ALA A 390 -2.43 -19.51 -9.57
CA ALA A 390 -2.20 -20.16 -8.26
C ALA A 390 -1.31 -19.31 -7.33
N ASN A 391 -0.27 -18.67 -7.86
CA ASN A 391 0.61 -17.81 -7.09
C ASN A 391 -0.06 -16.48 -6.71
N SER A 392 -0.98 -15.97 -7.52
CA SER A 392 -1.74 -14.75 -7.19
C SER A 392 -2.56 -14.89 -5.90
N GLU A 393 -3.02 -16.11 -5.57
CA GLU A 393 -3.80 -16.38 -4.36
C GLU A 393 -2.95 -16.63 -3.11
N THR A 394 -1.72 -17.09 -3.29
CA THR A 394 -0.89 -17.64 -2.20
C THR A 394 0.39 -16.86 -1.92
N SER A 395 0.88 -16.08 -2.89
CA SER A 395 2.12 -15.33 -2.79
C SER A 395 1.92 -13.98 -2.09
N SER A 396 2.96 -13.52 -1.39
CA SER A 396 3.06 -12.14 -0.88
C SER A 396 3.31 -11.10 -1.99
N TYR A 397 3.60 -11.55 -3.22
CA TYR A 397 3.81 -10.72 -4.42
C TYR A 397 2.57 -10.70 -5.31
N THR A 398 1.38 -10.60 -4.72
CA THR A 398 0.09 -10.74 -5.41
C THR A 398 -0.03 -9.87 -6.67
N SER A 399 0.34 -8.59 -6.59
CA SER A 399 0.24 -7.66 -7.74
C SER A 399 1.14 -8.05 -8.90
N LEU A 400 2.35 -8.58 -8.64
CA LEU A 400 3.26 -9.06 -9.68
C LEU A 400 2.67 -10.27 -10.41
N TRP A 401 2.13 -11.25 -9.67
CA TRP A 401 1.53 -12.43 -10.28
C TRP A 401 0.26 -12.11 -11.06
N VAL A 402 -0.55 -11.17 -10.57
CA VAL A 402 -1.71 -10.67 -11.33
C VAL A 402 -1.29 -9.91 -12.59
N TYR A 403 -0.17 -9.19 -12.56
CA TYR A 403 0.42 -8.60 -13.76
C TYR A 403 0.89 -9.67 -14.77
N ASP A 404 1.59 -10.71 -14.31
CA ASP A 404 2.04 -11.82 -15.15
C ASP A 404 0.86 -12.59 -15.75
N GLU A 405 -0.20 -12.83 -14.96
CA GLU A 405 -1.47 -13.39 -15.41
C GLU A 405 -2.05 -12.54 -16.55
N ALA A 406 -2.14 -11.21 -16.38
CA ALA A 406 -2.67 -10.32 -17.40
C ALA A 406 -1.85 -10.33 -18.71
N LEU A 407 -0.52 -10.41 -18.63
CA LEU A 407 0.36 -10.57 -19.79
C LEU A 407 0.08 -11.88 -20.53
N LEU A 408 -0.04 -12.99 -19.80
CA LEU A 408 -0.27 -14.32 -20.35
C LEU A 408 -1.67 -14.46 -20.95
N GLU A 409 -2.68 -13.86 -20.31
CA GLU A 409 -4.04 -13.72 -20.84
C GLU A 409 -4.01 -12.96 -22.17
N SER A 410 -3.29 -11.83 -22.23
CA SER A 410 -3.11 -11.07 -23.47
C SER A 410 -2.42 -11.89 -24.57
N ALA A 411 -1.39 -12.67 -24.24
CA ALA A 411 -0.69 -13.53 -25.21
C ALA A 411 -1.54 -14.70 -25.72
N LEU A 412 -2.58 -15.09 -24.98
CA LEU A 412 -3.54 -16.15 -25.31
C LEU A 412 -4.86 -15.61 -25.86
N ASP A 413 -4.94 -14.30 -26.14
CA ASP A 413 -6.14 -13.60 -26.62
C ASP A 413 -7.36 -13.75 -25.70
N GLN A 414 -7.15 -13.82 -24.38
CA GLN A 414 -8.23 -13.87 -23.39
C GLN A 414 -8.81 -12.48 -23.12
N PRO A 415 -10.16 -12.31 -23.13
CA PRO A 415 -10.80 -11.01 -22.97
C PRO A 415 -10.61 -10.36 -21.59
N GLU A 416 -10.19 -11.14 -20.58
CA GLU A 416 -10.00 -10.69 -19.20
C GLU A 416 -8.72 -9.86 -18.98
N ALA A 417 -7.79 -9.83 -19.94
CA ALA A 417 -6.45 -9.25 -19.77
C ALA A 417 -6.44 -7.80 -19.23
N ASP A 418 -7.25 -6.88 -19.80
CA ASP A 418 -7.30 -5.48 -19.29
C ASP A 418 -7.88 -5.41 -17.87
N ALA A 419 -8.84 -6.26 -17.54
CA ALA A 419 -9.40 -6.34 -16.19
C ALA A 419 -8.35 -6.84 -15.18
N SER A 420 -7.53 -7.81 -15.57
CA SER A 420 -6.40 -8.30 -14.75
C SER A 420 -5.34 -7.22 -14.54
N PHE A 421 -4.99 -6.41 -15.56
CA PHE A 421 -4.10 -5.26 -15.36
C PHE A 421 -4.70 -4.20 -14.41
N VAL A 422 -6.01 -3.93 -14.50
CA VAL A 422 -6.69 -3.03 -13.54
C VAL A 422 -6.64 -3.62 -12.12
N ARG A 423 -6.82 -4.93 -11.98
CA ARG A 423 -6.72 -5.62 -10.69
C ARG A 423 -5.31 -5.49 -10.10
N ALA A 424 -4.26 -5.61 -10.89
CA ALA A 424 -2.88 -5.40 -10.45
C ALA A 424 -2.68 -3.99 -9.85
N LEU A 425 -3.24 -2.95 -10.49
CA LEU A 425 -3.19 -1.55 -10.01
C LEU A 425 -3.95 -1.30 -8.69
N LEU A 426 -4.83 -2.20 -8.30
CA LEU A 426 -5.62 -2.11 -7.05
C LEU A 426 -5.02 -2.91 -5.90
N LEU A 427 -4.01 -3.74 -6.18
CA LEU A 427 -3.30 -4.54 -5.18
C LEU A 427 -2.07 -3.78 -4.64
N PRO A 428 -1.53 -4.15 -3.47
CA PRO A 428 -0.29 -3.55 -2.96
C PRO A 428 0.82 -3.63 -4.01
N ASP A 429 1.42 -2.50 -4.39
CA ASP A 429 2.46 -2.50 -5.42
C ASP A 429 3.71 -3.24 -4.95
N ARG A 430 4.17 -4.15 -5.79
CA ARG A 430 5.33 -5.00 -5.54
C ARG A 430 6.06 -5.18 -6.86
N MET A 431 7.39 -5.06 -6.83
CA MET A 431 8.25 -5.40 -7.98
C MET A 431 7.87 -4.65 -9.27
N LEU A 432 7.50 -3.35 -9.16
CA LEU A 432 7.08 -2.49 -10.26
C LEU A 432 5.74 -2.88 -10.92
N ALA A 433 4.91 -3.72 -10.30
CA ALA A 433 3.68 -4.23 -10.92
C ALA A 433 2.74 -3.12 -11.41
N HIS A 434 2.62 -2.01 -10.68
CA HIS A 434 1.80 -0.86 -11.10
C HIS A 434 2.34 -0.24 -12.38
N HIS A 435 3.60 0.19 -12.35
CA HIS A 435 4.32 0.73 -13.52
C HIS A 435 4.25 -0.18 -14.74
N LEU A 436 4.56 -1.46 -14.57
CA LEU A 436 4.56 -2.44 -15.66
C LEU A 436 3.15 -2.68 -16.23
N SER A 437 2.12 -2.68 -15.39
CA SER A 437 0.72 -2.76 -15.84
C SER A 437 0.32 -1.52 -16.64
N ARG A 438 0.77 -0.32 -16.25
CA ARG A 438 0.52 0.90 -17.02
C ARG A 438 1.16 0.85 -18.40
N LEU A 439 2.43 0.44 -18.48
CA LEU A 439 3.13 0.26 -19.75
C LEU A 439 2.43 -0.75 -20.68
N ALA A 440 1.99 -1.88 -20.13
CA ALA A 440 1.26 -2.90 -20.88
C ALA A 440 -0.06 -2.35 -21.45
N ARG A 441 -0.86 -1.70 -20.60
CA ARG A 441 -2.17 -1.12 -20.98
C ARG A 441 -2.06 0.05 -21.97
N ALA A 442 -0.94 0.78 -21.96
CA ALA A 442 -0.66 1.82 -22.93
C ALA A 442 -0.20 1.28 -24.29
N GLN A 443 -0.16 -0.05 -24.47
CA GLN A 443 0.43 -0.72 -25.65
C GLN A 443 1.89 -0.31 -25.90
N LEU A 444 2.61 0.07 -24.83
CA LEU A 444 4.01 0.46 -24.91
C LEU A 444 4.96 -0.75 -24.87
N ILE A 445 4.43 -1.95 -24.66
CA ILE A 445 5.10 -3.22 -24.95
C ILE A 445 5.00 -3.42 -26.47
N PRO A 446 6.09 -3.25 -27.24
CA PRO A 446 6.03 -3.38 -28.68
C PRO A 446 5.73 -4.84 -29.03
N GLU A 447 4.75 -5.09 -29.89
CA GLU A 447 4.57 -6.42 -30.52
C GLU A 447 5.76 -6.82 -31.39
#